data_AF-A0A5B0MSP6-F1
#
_entry.id   AF-A0A5B0MSP6-F1
#
_cell.length_a   1.000
_cell.length_b   1.000
_cell.length_c   1.000
_cell.angle_alpha   90.00
_cell.angle_beta   90.00
_cell.angle_gamma   90.00
#
_symmetry.space_group_name_H-M   'P 1'
#
loop_
_entity.id
_entity.type
_entity.pdbx_description
1 polymer ?
#
loop_
_entity_poly.entity_id
_entity_poly.type
_entity_poly.pdbx_seq_one_letter_code
_entity_poly.pdbx_strand_id
1 'polypeptide(L)'
;MYDQHKGMLEMSRNPQWDYGPELMELVAEMVEWSSDYTGPDALYENPELFTISEEEIKAVSIVADPEFRHCLTSNPSLVQVSATDPFFNNEVFNLELIREAYTSKANAKCSSWKTLYSMMIRTDSKDDYTQDIHTKPFISAAFRKLHTLSESCVDNLHLYLNPNPVDKTDLTHWKQKTLFEAGKYIISKIKVLNVLPAAKSNNNGNGRTPNGLVVLQKRIWETLLCCLMMQNSFFIEYLEHCMKTNTFPDESTKAASKMSRYNRERSLFKEGDVKDINSTNEMKEWGKTRLAAFGSMAIFFLYGASGWWHCLPDSHNFNQRDVWSLVHLAHARHEWLHERMRVGEPRNADTPWYQIDSFVRWLLRKTNMHCLIPSEVDWESAPRFWAQHVNEKTVSRLAIQDIMKEVCKVQPMKTMNFKGEEAPNVKIRRPSKKYADNLKYQAKSRWTPLIDAYHQRVEDEDDKKTTQSPSEKPEVEDEEAEPPRRPSGVSAEAPLFRPASPSPSQSQTGHSGHSAYSLPKAGKIRTPRSKTESDEDDDEEDQSLALSSRLHNQKGEGSSDLSNLSSESEQSGTDPFRSEDSN
;
A
#
# COMPACT_ATOMS: atom_id res chain seq x y z
N MET A 1 -4.30 -11.74 26.81
CA MET A 1 -3.26 -10.70 26.64
C MET A 1 -1.96 -10.93 27.42
N TYR A 2 -1.92 -11.05 28.76
CA TYR A 2 -0.63 -11.17 29.48
C TYR A 2 0.19 -12.41 29.06
N ASP A 3 -0.45 -13.58 28.95
CA ASP A 3 0.21 -14.81 28.53
C ASP A 3 0.61 -14.80 27.05
N GLN A 4 -0.22 -14.20 26.17
CA GLN A 4 0.09 -13.99 24.75
C GLN A 4 1.30 -13.06 24.58
N HIS A 5 1.35 -11.95 25.33
CA HIS A 5 2.48 -11.01 25.29
C HIS A 5 3.77 -11.68 25.77
N LYS A 6 3.73 -12.48 26.85
CA LYS A 6 4.88 -13.24 27.31
C LYS A 6 5.34 -14.26 26.27
N GLY A 7 4.40 -14.99 25.67
CA GLY A 7 4.66 -15.90 24.55
C GLY A 7 5.34 -15.20 23.37
N MET A 8 4.81 -14.06 22.93
CA MET A 8 5.41 -13.22 21.90
C MET A 8 6.85 -12.80 22.26
N LEU A 9 7.11 -12.37 23.50
CA LEU A 9 8.46 -11.95 23.92
C LEU A 9 9.49 -13.08 23.87
N GLU A 10 9.05 -14.31 24.13
CA GLU A 10 9.87 -15.52 24.05
C GLU A 10 10.08 -15.93 22.59
N MET A 11 8.99 -16.05 21.82
CA MET A 11 8.99 -16.55 20.45
C MET A 11 9.63 -15.58 19.45
N SER A 12 9.44 -14.27 19.60
CA SER A 12 10.04 -13.24 18.74
C SER A 12 11.57 -13.14 18.82
N ARG A 13 12.20 -13.87 19.76
CA ARG A 13 13.66 -14.04 19.77
C ARG A 13 14.13 -14.99 18.67
N ASN A 14 13.23 -15.84 18.17
CA ASN A 14 13.46 -16.71 17.03
C ASN A 14 13.14 -15.95 15.73
N PRO A 15 14.13 -15.66 14.86
CA PRO A 15 13.89 -15.01 13.57
C PRO A 15 12.99 -15.81 12.63
N GLN A 16 12.79 -17.09 12.91
CA GLN A 16 11.90 -18.00 12.17
C GLN A 16 10.55 -18.20 12.84
N TRP A 17 10.21 -17.42 13.87
CA TRP A 17 8.88 -17.45 14.45
C TRP A 17 7.86 -17.09 13.39
N ASP A 18 7.00 -18.07 13.09
CA ASP A 18 5.81 -17.89 12.30
C ASP A 18 4.67 -17.48 13.23
N TYR A 19 4.40 -16.18 13.23
CA TYR A 19 3.28 -15.57 13.95
C TYR A 19 2.08 -15.38 13.01
N GLY A 20 2.14 -15.91 11.78
CA GLY A 20 1.06 -15.84 10.82
C GLY A 20 -0.24 -16.48 11.30
N PRO A 21 -0.23 -17.70 11.87
CA PRO A 21 -1.43 -18.34 12.40
C PRO A 21 -2.10 -17.53 13.51
N GLU A 22 -1.32 -17.04 14.48
CA GLU A 22 -1.82 -16.22 15.59
C GLU A 22 -2.45 -14.90 15.09
N LEU A 23 -1.82 -14.25 14.11
CA LEU A 23 -2.36 -13.00 13.57
C LEU A 23 -3.52 -13.21 12.58
N MET A 24 -3.64 -14.39 11.97
CA MET A 24 -4.66 -14.67 10.96
C MET A 24 -6.07 -14.54 11.52
N GLU A 25 -6.31 -15.01 12.74
CA GLU A 25 -7.62 -14.88 13.41
C GLU A 25 -8.01 -13.40 13.56
N LEU A 26 -7.08 -12.57 14.05
CA LEU A 26 -7.30 -11.13 14.20
C LEU A 26 -7.56 -10.45 12.85
N VAL A 27 -6.83 -10.85 11.81
CA VAL A 27 -6.96 -10.28 10.47
C VAL A 27 -8.28 -10.71 9.82
N ALA A 28 -8.69 -11.97 10.01
CA ALA A 28 -9.98 -12.46 9.54
C ALA A 28 -11.13 -11.64 10.13
N GLU A 29 -11.13 -11.44 11.45
CA GLU A 29 -12.11 -10.61 12.15
C GLU A 29 -12.10 -9.16 11.62
N MET A 30 -10.92 -8.54 11.47
CA MET A 30 -10.83 -7.18 10.91
C MET A 30 -11.37 -7.08 9.48
N VAL A 31 -11.16 -8.09 8.63
CA VAL A 31 -11.72 -8.13 7.27
C VAL A 31 -13.23 -8.30 7.32
N GLU A 32 -13.74 -9.19 8.16
CA GLU A 32 -15.18 -9.44 8.33
C GLU A 32 -15.92 -8.19 8.86
N TRP A 33 -15.43 -7.60 9.96
CA TRP A 33 -16.00 -6.38 10.56
C TRP A 33 -15.94 -5.17 9.63
N SER A 34 -15.13 -5.25 8.57
CA SER A 34 -14.98 -4.18 7.60
C SER A 34 -15.60 -4.43 6.23
N SER A 35 -16.33 -5.53 6.09
CA SER A 35 -16.99 -5.96 4.85
C SER A 35 -18.02 -4.97 4.31
N ASP A 36 -18.66 -4.20 5.19
CA ASP A 36 -19.65 -3.18 4.84
C ASP A 36 -19.02 -1.82 4.49
N TYR A 37 -17.71 -1.63 4.72
CA TYR A 37 -17.01 -0.38 4.38
C TYR A 37 -16.42 -0.40 2.97
N THR A 38 -17.20 -0.92 2.03
CA THR A 38 -16.86 -0.92 0.61
C THR A 38 -17.89 -0.12 -0.18
N GLY A 39 -17.45 0.61 -1.20
CA GLY A 39 -18.34 1.15 -2.22
C GLY A 39 -19.06 0.03 -3.00
N PRO A 40 -20.09 0.38 -3.79
CA PRO A 40 -20.79 -0.58 -4.64
C PRO A 40 -19.83 -1.23 -5.64
N ASP A 41 -20.10 -2.48 -6.02
CA ASP A 41 -19.20 -3.25 -6.90
C ASP A 41 -19.00 -2.54 -8.26
N ALA A 42 -20.04 -1.86 -8.76
CA ALA A 42 -19.98 -1.06 -9.99
C ALA A 42 -18.86 0.01 -9.95
N LEU A 43 -18.49 0.52 -8.77
CA LEU A 43 -17.40 1.48 -8.63
C LEU A 43 -16.03 0.88 -9.00
N TYR A 44 -15.86 -0.44 -8.84
CA TYR A 44 -14.60 -1.15 -9.09
C TYR A 44 -14.60 -1.93 -10.40
N GLU A 45 -15.75 -2.47 -10.78
CA GLU A 45 -15.91 -3.39 -11.91
C GLU A 45 -16.21 -2.66 -13.23
N ASN A 46 -16.80 -1.46 -13.18
CA ASN A 46 -17.28 -0.73 -14.36
C ASN A 46 -16.48 0.58 -14.58
N PRO A 47 -15.17 0.50 -14.94
CA PRO A 47 -14.33 1.69 -15.10
C PRO A 47 -14.80 2.64 -16.22
N GLU A 48 -15.62 2.18 -17.14
CA GLU A 48 -16.23 2.96 -18.22
C GLU A 48 -17.25 3.99 -17.75
N LEU A 49 -17.82 3.83 -16.55
CA LEU A 49 -18.71 4.82 -15.92
C LEU A 49 -17.96 6.13 -15.61
N PHE A 50 -16.64 6.05 -15.41
CA PHE A 50 -15.79 7.23 -15.27
C PHE A 50 -15.44 7.77 -16.66
N THR A 51 -16.19 8.76 -17.10
CA THR A 51 -15.95 9.52 -18.33
C THR A 51 -15.38 10.88 -17.98
N ILE A 52 -14.36 11.30 -18.72
CA ILE A 52 -13.70 12.60 -18.52
C ILE A 52 -13.49 13.29 -19.87
N SER A 53 -13.66 14.61 -19.92
CA SER A 53 -13.45 15.46 -21.10
C SER A 53 -12.02 16.00 -21.19
N GLU A 54 -11.66 16.53 -22.37
CA GLU A 54 -10.38 17.21 -22.60
C GLU A 54 -10.22 18.42 -21.67
N GLU A 55 -11.29 19.20 -21.49
CA GLU A 55 -11.29 20.39 -20.64
C GLU A 55 -11.11 20.05 -19.16
N GLU A 56 -11.71 18.96 -18.69
CA GLU A 56 -11.55 18.47 -17.32
C GLU A 56 -10.13 17.95 -17.08
N ILE A 57 -9.56 17.17 -18.01
CA ILE A 57 -8.16 16.72 -17.92
C ILE A 57 -7.25 17.94 -17.82
N LYS A 58 -7.39 18.92 -18.71
CA LYS A 58 -6.58 20.14 -18.71
C LYS A 58 -6.68 20.91 -17.38
N ALA A 59 -7.86 20.95 -16.77
CA ALA A 59 -8.05 21.61 -15.48
C ALA A 59 -7.40 20.87 -14.31
N VAL A 60 -7.30 19.53 -14.39
CA VAL A 60 -6.64 18.69 -13.38
C VAL A 60 -5.13 18.60 -13.62
N SER A 61 -4.64 18.79 -14.85
CA SER A 61 -3.20 18.78 -15.19
C SER A 61 -2.37 19.83 -14.44
N ILE A 62 -3.00 20.76 -13.75
CA ILE A 62 -2.33 21.70 -12.83
C ILE A 62 -1.54 20.99 -11.72
N VAL A 63 -1.83 19.72 -11.41
CA VAL A 63 -1.08 18.95 -10.39
C VAL A 63 0.39 18.73 -10.78
N ALA A 64 0.72 18.85 -12.08
CA ALA A 64 2.09 18.77 -12.59
C ALA A 64 2.91 20.03 -12.33
N ASP A 65 2.29 21.09 -11.80
CA ASP A 65 2.99 22.27 -11.30
C ASP A 65 3.75 21.90 -10.01
N PRO A 66 5.06 22.18 -9.90
CA PRO A 66 5.82 21.94 -8.66
C PRO A 66 5.21 22.61 -7.41
N GLU A 67 4.57 23.77 -7.56
CA GLU A 67 3.89 24.47 -6.46
C GLU A 67 2.63 23.73 -5.98
N PHE A 68 2.11 22.77 -6.75
CA PHE A 68 1.02 21.89 -6.29
C PHE A 68 1.42 21.08 -5.06
N ARG A 69 2.72 20.83 -4.84
CA ARG A 69 3.21 20.23 -3.60
C ARG A 69 2.80 21.04 -2.36
N HIS A 70 2.74 22.38 -2.45
CA HIS A 70 2.23 23.19 -1.34
C HIS A 70 0.74 22.97 -1.09
N CYS A 71 -0.06 22.69 -2.13
CA CYS A 71 -1.45 22.28 -1.98
C CYS A 71 -1.53 20.99 -1.15
N LEU A 72 -0.70 19.99 -1.44
CA LEU A 72 -0.64 18.74 -0.67
C LEU A 72 -0.19 18.96 0.78
N THR A 73 0.92 19.69 0.99
CA THR A 73 1.45 19.99 2.33
C THR A 73 0.46 20.79 3.20
N SER A 74 -0.48 21.52 2.59
CA SER A 74 -1.54 22.21 3.35
C SER A 74 -2.69 21.31 3.80
N ASN A 75 -2.71 20.04 3.38
CA ASN A 75 -3.74 19.06 3.70
C ASN A 75 -3.15 17.91 4.55
N PRO A 76 -2.99 18.12 5.86
CA PRO A 76 -2.25 17.21 6.73
C PRO A 76 -2.89 15.83 6.91
N SER A 77 -4.21 15.73 6.76
CA SER A 77 -4.96 14.46 6.82
C SER A 77 -4.51 13.44 5.76
N LEU A 78 -3.88 13.88 4.66
CA LEU A 78 -3.33 12.97 3.64
C LEU A 78 -2.24 12.04 4.22
N VAL A 79 -1.58 12.43 5.31
CA VAL A 79 -0.46 11.71 5.93
C VAL A 79 -0.56 11.66 7.46
N GLN A 80 -1.69 12.01 8.06
CA GLN A 80 -1.88 12.02 9.51
C GLN A 80 -3.33 11.67 9.86
N VAL A 81 -3.53 11.21 11.09
CA VAL A 81 -4.86 10.85 11.59
C VAL A 81 -5.74 12.09 11.70
N SER A 82 -7.00 11.97 11.27
CA SER A 82 -8.00 13.02 11.42
C SER A 82 -8.22 13.37 12.89
N ALA A 83 -8.45 14.65 13.18
CA ALA A 83 -8.90 15.08 14.50
C ALA A 83 -10.27 14.51 14.89
N THR A 84 -11.06 14.10 13.90
CA THR A 84 -12.38 13.48 14.10
C THR A 84 -12.33 11.96 14.19
N ASP A 85 -11.15 11.33 14.11
CA ASP A 85 -11.07 9.86 14.24
C ASP A 85 -11.57 9.44 15.63
N PRO A 86 -12.59 8.58 15.70
CA PRO A 86 -13.25 8.27 16.96
C PRO A 86 -12.39 7.37 17.86
N PHE A 87 -11.38 6.68 17.34
CA PHE A 87 -10.49 5.84 18.14
C PHE A 87 -9.28 6.63 18.67
N PHE A 88 -8.67 7.49 17.86
CA PHE A 88 -7.47 8.23 18.22
C PHE A 88 -7.76 9.53 18.99
N ASN A 89 -8.32 9.40 20.19
CA ASN A 89 -8.53 10.50 21.14
C ASN A 89 -8.16 10.09 22.57
N ASN A 90 -8.10 11.07 23.48
CA ASN A 90 -7.69 10.87 24.88
C ASN A 90 -8.60 9.94 25.71
N GLU A 91 -9.84 9.72 25.30
CA GLU A 91 -10.80 8.88 26.03
C GLU A 91 -10.61 7.39 25.74
N VAL A 92 -10.11 7.06 24.55
CA VAL A 92 -10.00 5.68 24.05
C VAL A 92 -8.55 5.24 23.95
N PHE A 93 -7.67 6.12 23.49
CA PHE A 93 -6.27 5.81 23.18
C PHE A 93 -5.34 6.60 24.08
N ASN A 94 -4.36 5.90 24.67
CA ASN A 94 -3.45 6.52 25.64
C ASN A 94 -2.39 7.40 24.95
N LEU A 95 -2.75 8.68 24.72
CA LEU A 95 -1.88 9.67 24.10
C LEU A 95 -0.68 10.08 24.98
N GLU A 96 -0.73 9.81 26.29
CA GLU A 96 0.41 10.00 27.19
C GLU A 96 1.62 9.20 26.71
N LEU A 97 1.42 7.92 26.39
CA LEU A 97 2.47 7.02 25.94
C LEU A 97 3.06 7.47 24.60
N ILE A 98 2.24 8.04 23.72
CA ILE A 98 2.71 8.60 22.44
C ILE A 98 3.61 9.80 22.69
N ARG A 99 3.21 10.68 23.61
CA ARG A 99 4.01 11.84 24.00
C ARG A 99 5.32 11.43 24.68
N GLU A 100 5.31 10.43 25.55
CA GLU A 100 6.52 9.86 26.15
C GLU A 100 7.45 9.26 25.10
N ALA A 101 6.91 8.49 24.15
CA ALA A 101 7.69 7.93 23.05
C ALA A 101 8.31 9.02 22.15
N TYR A 102 7.56 10.07 21.86
CA TYR A 102 8.05 11.22 21.10
C TYR A 102 9.16 11.98 21.85
N THR A 103 8.99 12.23 23.15
CA THR A 103 9.97 12.99 23.95
C THR A 103 11.14 12.17 24.47
N SER A 104 11.07 10.84 24.35
CA SER A 104 12.12 9.93 24.78
C SER A 104 13.47 10.28 24.17
N LYS A 105 14.49 10.34 25.04
CA LYS A 105 15.91 10.54 24.70
C LYS A 105 16.64 9.23 24.43
N ALA A 106 15.92 8.12 24.26
CA ALA A 106 16.53 6.84 23.92
C ALA A 106 17.34 6.95 22.62
N ASN A 107 18.55 6.37 22.61
CA ASN A 107 19.45 6.41 21.45
C ASN A 107 18.83 5.79 20.18
N ALA A 108 17.88 4.88 20.36
CA ALA A 108 17.09 4.29 19.28
C ALA A 108 15.64 4.13 19.73
N LYS A 109 14.71 4.53 18.86
CA LYS A 109 13.26 4.30 19.02
C LYS A 109 12.85 3.19 18.06
N CYS A 110 12.06 2.23 18.53
CA CYS A 110 11.55 1.17 17.67
C CYS A 110 10.58 1.71 16.62
N SER A 111 10.43 0.97 15.52
CA SER A 111 9.69 1.41 14.34
C SER A 111 8.18 1.54 14.61
N SER A 112 7.63 0.70 15.50
CA SER A 112 6.25 0.82 15.97
C SER A 112 5.96 2.15 16.67
N TRP A 113 6.77 2.57 17.65
CA TRP A 113 6.59 3.88 18.30
C TRP A 113 6.72 5.03 17.31
N LYS A 114 7.72 4.98 16.41
CA LYS A 114 7.87 5.98 15.33
C LYS A 114 6.61 6.10 14.48
N THR A 115 6.05 4.96 14.08
CA THR A 115 4.79 4.88 13.33
C THR A 115 3.68 5.60 14.08
N LEU A 116 3.44 5.25 15.35
CA LEU A 116 2.36 5.83 16.15
C LEU A 116 2.49 7.35 16.30
N TYR A 117 3.63 7.85 16.78
CA TYR A 117 3.75 9.30 17.00
C TYR A 117 3.85 10.09 15.69
N SER A 118 4.36 9.51 14.61
CA SER A 118 4.49 10.21 13.31
C SER A 118 3.13 10.59 12.73
N MET A 119 2.11 9.74 12.92
CA MET A 119 0.73 9.98 12.50
C MET A 119 0.05 11.12 13.28
N MET A 120 0.64 11.57 14.40
CA MET A 120 0.11 12.61 15.29
C MET A 120 1.15 13.70 15.61
N ILE A 121 2.22 13.82 14.80
CA ILE A 121 3.42 14.59 15.15
C ILE A 121 3.26 16.10 15.15
N ARG A 122 2.17 16.60 14.56
CA ARG A 122 2.05 18.01 14.18
C ARG A 122 1.46 18.82 15.31
N THR A 123 2.23 19.77 15.84
CA THR A 123 1.80 20.61 16.98
C THR A 123 1.71 22.10 16.67
N ASP A 124 2.15 22.52 15.48
CA ASP A 124 2.15 23.91 15.07
C ASP A 124 1.65 24.09 13.62
N SER A 125 1.62 25.34 13.16
CA SER A 125 1.13 25.70 11.82
C SER A 125 2.22 25.70 10.75
N LYS A 126 3.42 25.18 11.03
CA LYS A 126 4.52 25.21 10.06
C LYS A 126 4.35 24.12 9.01
N ASP A 127 4.89 24.39 7.82
CA ASP A 127 4.88 23.50 6.67
C ASP A 127 5.96 22.41 6.71
N ASP A 128 6.85 22.45 7.70
CA ASP A 128 7.86 21.41 7.93
C ASP A 128 7.41 20.30 8.90
N TYR A 129 6.18 20.40 9.44
CA TYR A 129 5.44 19.43 10.28
C TYR A 129 6.04 19.11 11.64
N THR A 130 7.37 18.95 11.72
CA THR A 130 8.08 18.62 12.95
C THR A 130 9.54 19.06 12.87
N GLN A 131 10.14 19.31 14.03
CA GLN A 131 11.58 19.50 14.16
C GLN A 131 12.33 18.20 14.50
N ASP A 132 11.62 17.08 14.66
CA ASP A 132 12.25 15.78 14.92
C ASP A 132 13.06 15.32 13.71
N ILE A 133 14.38 15.22 13.91
CA ILE A 133 15.37 14.89 12.86
C ILE A 133 15.11 13.50 12.27
N HIS A 134 14.56 12.57 13.06
CA HIS A 134 14.28 11.21 12.61
C HIS A 134 13.03 11.09 11.74
N THR A 135 12.01 11.92 11.96
CA THR A 135 10.70 11.79 11.29
C THR A 135 10.50 12.82 10.18
N LYS A 136 11.08 14.02 10.32
CA LYS A 136 11.00 15.10 9.33
C LYS A 136 11.34 14.67 7.89
N PRO A 137 12.43 13.89 7.64
CA PRO A 137 12.77 13.45 6.29
C PRO A 137 11.69 12.55 5.68
N PHE A 138 11.04 11.71 6.48
CA PHE A 138 10.02 10.76 6.01
C PHE A 138 8.71 11.44 5.66
N ILE A 139 8.28 12.44 6.43
CA ILE A 139 7.10 13.26 6.09
C ILE A 139 7.37 14.10 4.84
N SER A 140 8.55 14.72 4.73
CA SER A 140 8.93 15.44 3.51
C SER A 140 8.94 14.52 2.28
N ALA A 141 9.44 13.29 2.44
CA ALA A 141 9.39 12.26 1.40
C ALA A 141 7.97 11.82 1.06
N ALA A 142 7.06 11.71 2.04
CA ALA A 142 5.65 11.41 1.80
C ALA A 142 5.01 12.43 0.87
N PHE A 143 5.15 13.74 1.12
CA PHE A 143 4.60 14.75 0.23
C PHE A 143 5.22 14.75 -1.18
N ARG A 144 6.50 14.37 -1.31
CA ARG A 144 7.10 14.17 -2.65
C ARG A 144 6.46 12.98 -3.37
N LYS A 145 6.25 11.85 -2.68
CA LYS A 145 5.55 10.68 -3.25
C LYS A 145 4.11 11.01 -3.62
N LEU A 146 3.40 11.79 -2.80
CA LEU A 146 2.02 12.23 -3.10
C LEU A 146 1.96 13.15 -4.32
N HIS A 147 2.98 14.00 -4.50
CA HIS A 147 3.08 14.84 -5.68
C HIS A 147 3.32 14.00 -6.94
N THR A 148 4.29 13.08 -6.92
CA THR A 148 4.53 12.17 -8.06
C THR A 148 3.37 11.21 -8.32
N LEU A 149 2.63 10.80 -7.28
CA LEU A 149 1.36 10.08 -7.42
C LEU A 149 0.33 10.92 -8.16
N SER A 150 0.15 12.19 -7.77
CA SER A 150 -0.82 13.08 -8.41
C SER A 150 -0.52 13.25 -9.91
N GLU A 151 0.75 13.45 -10.25
CA GLU A 151 1.23 13.48 -11.64
C GLU A 151 0.90 12.18 -12.38
N SER A 152 1.32 11.04 -11.82
CA SER A 152 1.06 9.71 -12.43
C SER A 152 -0.42 9.41 -12.58
N CYS A 153 -1.27 9.96 -11.72
CA CYS A 153 -2.71 9.77 -11.84
C CYS A 153 -3.28 10.54 -13.03
N VAL A 154 -2.84 11.77 -13.24
CA VAL A 154 -3.25 12.58 -14.40
C VAL A 154 -2.75 11.97 -15.70
N ASP A 155 -1.51 11.48 -15.72
CA ASP A 155 -0.94 10.79 -16.88
C ASP A 155 -1.80 9.60 -17.31
N ASN A 156 -2.47 8.94 -16.36
CA ASN A 156 -3.37 7.81 -16.61
C ASN A 156 -4.83 8.18 -16.89
N LEU A 157 -5.25 9.45 -16.75
CA LEU A 157 -6.64 9.86 -17.04
C LEU A 157 -7.02 9.66 -18.50
N HIS A 158 -6.05 9.71 -19.43
CA HIS A 158 -6.31 9.44 -20.83
C HIS A 158 -6.89 8.03 -21.06
N LEU A 159 -6.63 7.05 -20.17
CA LEU A 159 -7.16 5.67 -20.24
C LEU A 159 -8.70 5.59 -20.05
N TYR A 160 -9.32 6.70 -19.63
CA TYR A 160 -10.76 6.82 -19.38
C TYR A 160 -11.51 7.61 -20.45
N LEU A 161 -10.81 8.08 -21.48
CA LEU A 161 -11.47 8.56 -22.69
C LEU A 161 -12.07 7.36 -23.43
N ASN A 162 -13.39 7.34 -23.55
CA ASN A 162 -14.17 6.32 -24.25
C ASN A 162 -14.81 6.91 -25.51
N PRO A 163 -14.98 6.13 -26.59
CA PRO A 163 -15.75 6.57 -27.75
C PRO A 163 -17.22 6.74 -27.37
N ASN A 164 -17.88 7.74 -27.94
CA ASN A 164 -19.32 7.91 -27.73
C ASN A 164 -20.09 6.75 -28.38
N PRO A 165 -21.14 6.22 -27.73
CA PRO A 165 -22.01 5.25 -28.36
C PRO A 165 -22.74 5.89 -29.54
N VAL A 166 -22.84 5.15 -30.65
CA VAL A 166 -23.64 5.54 -31.83
C VAL A 166 -24.93 4.73 -31.80
N ASP A 167 -26.07 5.39 -32.07
CA ASP A 167 -27.39 4.74 -32.11
C ASP A 167 -27.57 3.88 -33.37
N LYS A 168 -27.81 2.57 -33.18
CA LYS A 168 -27.93 1.54 -34.21
C LYS A 168 -29.20 1.67 -35.07
N THR A 169 -30.13 2.54 -34.69
CA THR A 169 -31.42 2.69 -35.39
C THR A 169 -31.30 3.39 -36.75
N ASP A 170 -30.36 4.33 -36.92
CA ASP A 170 -30.13 5.03 -38.19
C ASP A 170 -29.11 4.29 -39.05
N LEU A 171 -29.56 3.19 -39.67
CA LEU A 171 -28.74 2.34 -40.55
C LEU A 171 -28.22 3.09 -41.79
N THR A 172 -28.91 4.14 -42.24
CA THR A 172 -28.59 4.87 -43.47
C THR A 172 -27.32 5.71 -43.30
N HIS A 173 -27.19 6.42 -42.17
CA HIS A 173 -25.99 7.20 -41.85
C HIS A 173 -25.04 6.51 -40.88
N TRP A 174 -25.37 5.29 -40.42
CA TRP A 174 -24.59 4.52 -39.44
C TRP A 174 -23.09 4.54 -39.73
N LYS A 175 -22.67 4.12 -40.92
CA LYS A 175 -21.25 4.04 -41.28
C LYS A 175 -20.54 5.40 -41.21
N GLN A 176 -21.19 6.45 -41.70
CA GLN A 176 -20.65 7.80 -41.67
C GLN A 176 -20.56 8.32 -40.23
N LYS A 177 -21.62 8.16 -39.43
CA LYS A 177 -21.64 8.51 -38.00
C LYS A 177 -20.56 7.78 -37.21
N THR A 178 -20.40 6.46 -37.42
CA THR A 178 -19.34 5.68 -36.77
C THR A 178 -17.94 6.12 -37.18
N LEU A 179 -17.72 6.50 -38.45
CA LEU A 179 -16.44 7.04 -38.91
C LEU A 179 -16.13 8.38 -38.24
N PHE A 180 -17.11 9.28 -38.14
CA PHE A 180 -16.95 10.57 -37.46
C PHE A 180 -16.67 10.41 -35.96
N GLU A 181 -17.39 9.53 -35.26
CA GLU A 181 -17.13 9.27 -33.84
C GLU A 181 -15.76 8.61 -33.62
N ALA A 182 -15.34 7.68 -34.48
CA ALA A 182 -13.98 7.13 -34.44
C ALA A 182 -12.92 8.24 -34.64
N GLY A 183 -13.14 9.13 -35.61
CA GLY A 183 -12.28 10.28 -35.85
C GLY A 183 -12.21 11.23 -34.65
N LYS A 184 -13.37 11.60 -34.07
CA LYS A 184 -13.44 12.44 -32.85
C LYS A 184 -12.67 11.80 -31.70
N TYR A 185 -12.86 10.51 -31.46
CA TYR A 185 -12.16 9.78 -30.42
C TYR A 185 -10.64 9.84 -30.59
N ILE A 186 -10.13 9.54 -31.80
CA ILE A 186 -8.68 9.60 -32.09
C ILE A 186 -8.15 11.03 -31.93
N ILE A 187 -8.87 12.04 -32.42
CA ILE A 187 -8.49 13.45 -32.27
C ILE A 187 -8.44 13.84 -30.79
N SER A 188 -9.45 13.50 -30.00
CA SER A 188 -9.47 13.76 -28.55
C SER A 188 -8.32 13.08 -27.82
N LYS A 189 -7.98 11.84 -28.18
CA LYS A 189 -6.81 11.14 -27.64
C LYS A 189 -5.52 11.92 -27.94
N ILE A 190 -5.30 12.32 -29.19
CA ILE A 190 -4.11 13.09 -29.59
C ILE A 190 -4.03 14.40 -28.80
N LYS A 191 -5.14 15.15 -28.71
CA LYS A 191 -5.18 16.43 -27.98
C LYS A 191 -4.86 16.26 -26.50
N VAL A 192 -5.43 15.26 -25.84
CA VAL A 192 -5.13 14.99 -24.42
C VAL A 192 -3.67 14.62 -24.23
N LEU A 193 -3.11 13.75 -25.08
CA LEU A 193 -1.70 13.38 -25.00
C LEU A 193 -0.75 14.58 -25.23
N ASN A 194 -1.17 15.59 -26.00
CA ASN A 194 -0.42 16.83 -26.18
C ASN A 194 -0.48 17.77 -24.97
N VAL A 195 -1.54 17.70 -24.16
CA VAL A 195 -1.71 18.52 -22.95
C VAL A 195 -1.01 17.88 -21.74
N LEU A 196 -0.91 16.55 -21.72
CA LEU A 196 -0.14 15.86 -20.71
C LEU A 196 1.33 16.32 -20.77
N PRO A 197 1.98 16.54 -19.62
CA PRO A 197 3.40 16.89 -19.61
C PRO A 197 4.19 15.83 -20.39
N ALA A 198 5.00 16.24 -21.37
CA ALA A 198 5.93 15.32 -22.01
C ALA A 198 6.73 14.61 -20.92
N ALA A 199 6.76 13.27 -20.95
CA ALA A 199 7.31 12.42 -19.90
C ALA A 199 8.58 13.06 -19.32
N LYS A 200 8.46 13.69 -18.15
CA LYS A 200 9.61 14.28 -17.49
C LYS A 200 10.46 13.10 -17.06
N SER A 201 11.52 12.81 -17.83
CA SER A 201 12.69 12.12 -17.28
C SER A 201 12.95 12.75 -15.93
N ASN A 202 12.87 11.95 -14.86
CA ASN A 202 13.15 12.16 -13.43
C ASN A 202 13.92 13.45 -13.01
N ASN A 203 13.51 14.64 -13.45
CA ASN A 203 14.28 15.88 -13.34
C ASN A 203 13.93 16.67 -12.07
N ASN A 204 13.49 15.98 -11.01
CA ASN A 204 13.52 16.52 -9.66
C ASN A 204 14.90 16.29 -9.02
N GLY A 205 15.99 16.77 -9.65
CA GLY A 205 17.33 16.99 -9.06
C GLY A 205 18.01 15.88 -8.23
N ASN A 206 17.40 14.70 -8.12
CA ASN A 206 17.81 13.54 -7.37
C ASN A 206 16.89 12.42 -7.85
N GLY A 207 17.40 11.53 -8.70
CA GLY A 207 16.70 10.31 -9.18
C GLY A 207 16.36 9.29 -8.08
N ARG A 208 16.13 9.76 -6.84
CA ARG A 208 15.89 9.01 -5.61
C ARG A 208 14.44 9.07 -5.12
N THR A 209 13.57 9.93 -5.66
CA THR A 209 12.17 9.99 -5.21
C THR A 209 11.38 8.86 -5.89
N PRO A 210 10.84 7.88 -5.15
CA PRO A 210 10.06 6.80 -5.75
C PRO A 210 8.78 7.33 -6.41
N ASN A 211 8.38 6.71 -7.52
CA ASN A 211 7.08 6.97 -8.14
C ASN A 211 5.96 6.61 -7.13
N GLY A 212 5.13 7.58 -6.78
CA GLY A 212 4.07 7.43 -5.78
C GLY A 212 3.01 6.39 -6.15
N LEU A 213 2.69 6.22 -7.44
CA LEU A 213 1.76 5.19 -7.92
C LEU A 213 2.35 3.78 -7.71
N VAL A 214 3.63 3.61 -8.06
CA VAL A 214 4.33 2.33 -7.85
C VAL A 214 4.43 2.00 -6.36
N VAL A 215 4.68 3.01 -5.51
CA VAL A 215 4.67 2.82 -4.05
C VAL A 215 3.29 2.37 -3.58
N LEU A 216 2.21 3.02 -4.04
CA LEU A 216 0.85 2.67 -3.65
C LEU A 216 0.47 1.24 -4.06
N GLN A 217 0.70 0.89 -5.33
CA GLN A 217 0.47 -0.46 -5.84
C GLN A 217 1.27 -1.50 -5.06
N LYS A 218 2.56 -1.23 -4.80
CA LYS A 218 3.41 -2.11 -4.00
C LYS A 218 2.81 -2.36 -2.61
N ARG A 219 2.27 -1.34 -1.94
CA ARG A 219 1.67 -1.48 -0.60
C ARG A 219 0.37 -2.31 -0.62
N ILE A 220 -0.43 -2.18 -1.68
CA ILE A 220 -1.60 -3.04 -1.91
C ILE A 220 -1.15 -4.50 -2.07
N TRP A 221 -0.19 -4.77 -2.97
CA TRP A 221 0.33 -6.13 -3.19
C TRP A 221 0.99 -6.73 -1.96
N GLU A 222 1.76 -5.95 -1.21
CA GLU A 222 2.35 -6.34 0.06
C GLU A 222 1.28 -6.74 1.10
N THR A 223 0.16 -6.02 1.14
CA THR A 223 -0.98 -6.33 2.03
C THR A 223 -1.66 -7.64 1.63
N LEU A 224 -1.90 -7.84 0.34
CA LEU A 224 -2.47 -9.09 -0.19
C LEU A 224 -1.54 -10.30 0.06
N LEU A 225 -0.23 -10.12 -0.18
CA LEU A 225 0.78 -11.15 0.09
C LEU A 225 0.82 -11.53 1.58
N CYS A 226 0.70 -10.56 2.49
CA CYS A 226 0.65 -10.84 3.92
C CYS A 226 -0.54 -11.73 4.29
N CYS A 227 -1.74 -11.40 3.81
CA CYS A 227 -2.94 -12.21 4.04
C CYS A 227 -2.75 -13.64 3.51
N LEU A 228 -2.22 -13.79 2.29
CA LEU A 228 -1.88 -15.08 1.71
C LEU A 228 -0.90 -15.89 2.57
N MET A 229 0.17 -15.26 3.05
CA MET A 229 1.16 -15.93 3.91
C MET A 229 0.52 -16.42 5.21
N MET A 230 -0.30 -15.59 5.86
CA MET A 230 -0.96 -15.94 7.11
C MET A 230 -1.97 -17.07 6.93
N GLN A 231 -2.78 -17.02 5.87
CA GLN A 231 -3.70 -18.11 5.54
C GLN A 231 -2.97 -19.42 5.22
N ASN A 232 -1.87 -19.36 4.48
CA ASN A 232 -1.04 -20.54 4.20
C ASN A 232 -0.47 -21.14 5.48
N SER A 233 0.11 -20.31 6.35
CA SER A 233 0.65 -20.76 7.63
C SER A 233 -0.43 -21.34 8.54
N PHE A 234 -1.59 -20.68 8.65
CA PHE A 234 -2.74 -21.17 9.43
C PHE A 234 -3.23 -22.52 8.91
N PHE A 235 -3.31 -22.70 7.59
CA PHE A 235 -3.70 -23.97 6.99
C PHE A 235 -2.73 -25.11 7.30
N ILE A 236 -1.42 -24.85 7.20
CA ILE A 236 -0.39 -25.84 7.52
C ILE A 236 -0.52 -26.28 8.98
N GLU A 237 -0.69 -25.33 9.91
CA GLU A 237 -0.89 -25.64 11.34
C GLU A 237 -2.18 -26.44 11.59
N TYR A 238 -3.28 -26.06 10.96
CA TYR A 238 -4.56 -26.76 11.04
C TYR A 238 -4.45 -28.21 10.56
N LEU A 239 -3.80 -28.45 9.41
CA LEU A 239 -3.57 -29.80 8.90
C LEU A 239 -2.72 -30.63 9.88
N GLU A 240 -1.64 -30.07 10.41
CA GLU A 240 -0.81 -30.75 11.40
C GLU A 240 -1.60 -31.13 12.66
N HIS A 241 -2.42 -30.21 13.19
CA HIS A 241 -3.21 -30.45 14.38
C HIS A 241 -4.16 -31.62 14.19
N CYS A 242 -4.85 -31.66 13.07
CA CYS A 242 -5.87 -32.66 12.84
C CYS A 242 -5.28 -34.02 12.43
N MET A 243 -4.11 -34.05 11.75
CA MET A 243 -3.32 -35.27 11.60
C MET A 243 -2.87 -35.85 12.96
N LYS A 244 -2.45 -34.98 13.90
CA LYS A 244 -2.01 -35.40 15.24
C LYS A 244 -3.16 -35.93 16.10
N THR A 245 -4.34 -35.34 15.98
CA THR A 245 -5.52 -35.72 16.79
C THR A 245 -6.34 -36.85 16.16
N ASN A 246 -5.99 -37.31 14.95
CA ASN A 246 -6.74 -38.29 14.17
C ASN A 246 -8.22 -37.88 13.99
N THR A 247 -8.48 -36.58 14.03
CA THR A 247 -9.80 -35.98 13.93
C THR A 247 -9.97 -35.49 12.52
N PHE A 248 -10.60 -36.28 11.66
CA PHE A 248 -11.16 -35.81 10.39
C PHE A 248 -12.11 -36.88 9.84
N PRO A 249 -13.32 -36.54 9.36
CA PRO A 249 -13.97 -37.36 8.35
C PRO A 249 -13.28 -36.99 7.00
N ASP A 250 -13.94 -36.96 5.87
CA ASP A 250 -13.25 -37.28 4.61
C ASP A 250 -12.63 -36.13 3.78
N GLU A 251 -12.64 -34.87 4.21
CA GLU A 251 -12.36 -33.71 3.32
C GLU A 251 -10.93 -33.16 3.36
N SER A 252 -10.34 -33.02 4.54
CA SER A 252 -8.96 -32.51 4.69
C SER A 252 -7.91 -33.50 4.20
N THR A 253 -8.14 -34.80 4.38
CA THR A 253 -7.27 -35.86 3.85
C THR A 253 -7.38 -35.92 2.33
N LYS A 254 -8.56 -35.66 1.76
CA LYS A 254 -8.74 -35.44 0.30
C LYS A 254 -8.00 -34.19 -0.17
N ALA A 255 -8.12 -33.07 0.53
CA ALA A 255 -7.41 -31.82 0.18
C ALA A 255 -5.89 -31.98 0.27
N ALA A 256 -5.37 -32.57 1.36
CA ALA A 256 -3.97 -32.91 1.52
C ALA A 256 -3.52 -33.91 0.44
N SER A 257 -4.31 -34.95 0.13
CA SER A 257 -4.01 -35.93 -0.93
C SER A 257 -3.87 -35.32 -2.33
N LYS A 258 -4.56 -34.21 -2.60
CA LYS A 258 -4.45 -33.42 -3.84
C LYS A 258 -3.22 -32.52 -3.87
N MET A 259 -2.59 -32.24 -2.71
CA MET A 259 -1.30 -31.55 -2.65
C MET A 259 -0.15 -32.52 -2.87
N SER A 260 0.74 -32.17 -3.80
CA SER A 260 2.01 -32.87 -3.98
C SER A 260 2.81 -32.85 -2.69
N ARG A 261 3.59 -33.90 -2.42
CA ARG A 261 4.49 -33.96 -1.25
C ARG A 261 5.44 -32.74 -1.21
N TYR A 262 5.89 -32.29 -2.38
CA TYR A 262 6.70 -31.07 -2.56
C TYR A 262 5.98 -29.80 -2.07
N ASN A 263 4.67 -29.67 -2.29
CA ASN A 263 3.88 -28.52 -1.83
C ASN A 263 3.46 -28.62 -0.35
N ARG A 264 3.45 -29.82 0.24
CA ARG A 264 3.18 -30.01 1.67
C ARG A 264 4.37 -29.61 2.56
N GLU A 265 5.58 -29.68 2.01
CA GLU A 265 6.83 -29.45 2.75
C GLU A 265 7.31 -27.98 2.64
N ARG A 266 6.73 -27.18 1.73
CA ARG A 266 7.13 -25.78 1.49
C ARG A 266 6.14 -24.81 2.14
N SER A 267 6.65 -23.84 2.89
CA SER A 267 5.85 -22.79 3.53
C SER A 267 6.07 -21.46 2.82
N LEU A 268 4.99 -20.81 2.37
CA LEU A 268 5.10 -19.49 1.74
C LEU A 268 5.73 -18.50 2.73
N PHE A 269 5.36 -18.55 4.01
CA PHE A 269 5.95 -17.71 5.05
C PHE A 269 7.46 -17.94 5.21
N LYS A 270 7.92 -19.20 5.22
CA LYS A 270 9.35 -19.52 5.46
C LYS A 270 10.21 -19.27 4.24
N GLU A 271 9.79 -19.75 3.07
CA GLU A 271 10.65 -19.88 1.89
C GLU A 271 10.22 -19.00 0.72
N GLY A 272 9.00 -18.45 0.72
CA GLY A 272 8.52 -17.60 -0.36
C GLY A 272 8.66 -18.25 -1.75
N ASP A 273 9.02 -17.44 -2.73
CA ASP A 273 9.34 -17.84 -4.11
C ASP A 273 10.86 -18.06 -4.35
N VAL A 274 11.65 -18.18 -3.28
CA VAL A 274 13.11 -18.39 -3.35
C VAL A 274 13.46 -19.60 -4.22
N LYS A 275 14.44 -19.45 -5.12
CA LYS A 275 14.82 -20.53 -6.05
C LYS A 275 15.81 -21.47 -5.41
N ASP A 276 16.79 -20.92 -4.70
CA ASP A 276 17.76 -21.69 -3.91
C ASP A 276 17.62 -21.36 -2.43
N ILE A 277 16.95 -22.26 -1.68
CA ILE A 277 16.75 -22.14 -0.23
C ILE A 277 18.07 -22.12 0.56
N ASN A 278 19.18 -22.59 -0.03
CA ASN A 278 20.50 -22.53 0.61
C ASN A 278 21.21 -21.19 0.37
N SER A 279 20.68 -20.34 -0.52
CA SER A 279 21.21 -19.01 -0.78
C SER A 279 20.85 -18.06 0.36
N THR A 280 21.85 -17.75 1.19
CA THR A 280 21.72 -16.75 2.27
C THR A 280 21.21 -15.40 1.77
N ASN A 281 21.61 -15.00 0.56
CA ASN A 281 21.20 -13.72 -0.03
C ASN A 281 19.73 -13.73 -0.46
N GLU A 282 19.27 -14.78 -1.17
CA GLU A 282 17.86 -14.88 -1.57
C GLU A 282 16.95 -14.97 -0.34
N MET A 283 17.33 -15.75 0.67
CA MET A 283 16.59 -15.86 1.93
C MET A 283 16.54 -14.53 2.70
N LYS A 284 17.61 -13.73 2.64
CA LYS A 284 17.64 -12.39 3.25
C LYS A 284 16.70 -11.43 2.54
N GLU A 285 16.68 -11.42 1.21
CA GLU A 285 15.75 -10.60 0.43
C GLU A 285 14.30 -11.04 0.63
N TRP A 286 14.04 -12.34 0.69
CA TRP A 286 12.73 -12.86 1.08
C TRP A 286 12.31 -12.37 2.48
N GLY A 287 13.22 -12.44 3.46
CA GLY A 287 12.96 -11.94 4.81
C GLY A 287 12.56 -10.45 4.84
N LYS A 288 13.17 -9.63 3.99
CA LYS A 288 12.81 -8.21 3.83
C LYS A 288 11.44 -8.03 3.19
N THR A 289 11.14 -8.77 2.12
CA THR A 289 9.83 -8.76 1.45
C THR A 289 8.72 -9.19 2.40
N ARG A 290 8.95 -10.27 3.15
CA ARG A 290 8.03 -10.77 4.18
C ARG A 290 7.75 -9.70 5.23
N LEU A 291 8.78 -9.09 5.84
CA LEU A 291 8.61 -8.03 6.83
C LEU A 291 7.90 -6.80 6.26
N ALA A 292 8.17 -6.43 5.00
CA ALA A 292 7.48 -5.34 4.33
C ALA A 292 5.99 -5.64 4.11
N ALA A 293 5.63 -6.87 3.72
CA ALA A 293 4.25 -7.32 3.58
C ALA A 293 3.49 -7.19 4.91
N PHE A 294 4.05 -7.72 5.99
CA PHE A 294 3.48 -7.62 7.32
C PHE A 294 3.36 -6.18 7.82
N GLY A 295 4.38 -5.35 7.60
CA GLY A 295 4.35 -3.93 7.97
C GLY A 295 3.27 -3.16 7.20
N SER A 296 3.15 -3.39 5.89
CA SER A 296 2.13 -2.75 5.03
C SER A 296 0.72 -3.11 5.46
N MET A 297 0.48 -4.39 5.74
CA MET A 297 -0.80 -4.85 6.25
C MET A 297 -1.13 -4.24 7.62
N ALA A 298 -0.17 -4.24 8.56
CA ALA A 298 -0.38 -3.71 9.91
C ALA A 298 -0.74 -2.22 9.88
N ILE A 299 -0.05 -1.44 9.04
CA ILE A 299 -0.34 -0.02 8.86
C ILE A 299 -1.65 0.22 8.13
N PHE A 300 -1.98 -0.61 7.14
CA PHE A 300 -3.27 -0.50 6.44
C PHE A 300 -4.44 -0.68 7.40
N PHE A 301 -4.44 -1.74 8.22
CA PHE A 301 -5.52 -1.92 9.18
C PHE A 301 -5.52 -0.82 10.25
N LEU A 302 -4.36 -0.34 10.70
CA LEU A 302 -4.32 0.70 11.72
C LEU A 302 -4.75 2.09 11.21
N TYR A 303 -4.29 2.51 10.03
CA TYR A 303 -4.39 3.89 9.52
C TYR A 303 -4.94 4.03 8.09
N GLY A 304 -5.19 2.92 7.39
CA GLY A 304 -5.48 2.93 5.95
C GLY A 304 -4.26 3.38 5.13
N ALA A 305 -4.52 3.82 3.91
CA ALA A 305 -3.50 4.28 2.98
C ALA A 305 -2.76 5.55 3.48
N SER A 306 -3.36 6.32 4.39
CA SER A 306 -2.71 7.49 5.00
C SER A 306 -1.37 7.15 5.67
N GLY A 307 -1.27 5.97 6.28
CA GLY A 307 -0.05 5.53 6.97
C GLY A 307 1.06 5.04 6.02
N TRP A 308 0.72 4.61 4.80
CA TRP A 308 1.68 4.00 3.87
C TRP A 308 2.77 4.95 3.35
N TRP A 309 2.56 6.27 3.49
CA TRP A 309 3.44 7.27 2.89
C TRP A 309 4.76 7.46 3.67
N HIS A 310 4.71 7.44 5.00
CA HIS A 310 5.86 7.69 5.89
C HIS A 310 5.98 6.73 7.07
N CYS A 311 5.01 5.88 7.40
CA CYS A 311 5.13 4.96 8.55
C CYS A 311 6.03 3.74 8.25
N LEU A 312 6.27 3.43 6.97
CA LEU A 312 7.23 2.41 6.51
C LEU A 312 8.36 3.06 5.69
N PRO A 313 9.19 3.94 6.28
CA PRO A 313 10.24 4.60 5.54
C PRO A 313 11.36 3.62 5.16
N ASP A 314 11.61 2.64 6.02
CA ASP A 314 12.47 1.50 5.78
C ASP A 314 11.76 0.26 6.33
N SER A 315 11.10 -0.48 5.43
CA SER A 315 10.32 -1.66 5.80
C SER A 315 11.17 -2.77 6.43
N HIS A 316 12.50 -2.68 6.34
CA HIS A 316 13.42 -3.68 6.87
C HIS A 316 13.76 -3.41 8.35
N ASN A 317 13.42 -2.22 8.87
CA ASN A 317 13.59 -1.86 10.28
C ASN A 317 12.41 -2.27 11.16
N PHE A 318 11.33 -2.79 10.57
CA PHE A 318 10.26 -3.43 11.34
C PHE A 318 10.74 -4.81 11.75
N ASN A 319 10.71 -5.08 13.05
CA ASN A 319 10.89 -6.43 13.56
C ASN A 319 9.53 -7.10 13.82
N GLN A 320 9.55 -8.39 14.14
CA GLN A 320 8.35 -9.18 14.39
C GLN A 320 7.50 -8.62 15.55
N ARG A 321 8.13 -8.00 16.57
CA ARG A 321 7.42 -7.38 17.70
C ARG A 321 6.71 -6.10 17.28
N ASP A 322 7.33 -5.31 16.40
CA ASP A 322 6.70 -4.10 15.85
C ASP A 322 5.42 -4.46 15.09
N VAL A 323 5.50 -5.48 14.21
CA VAL A 323 4.35 -5.99 13.47
C VAL A 323 3.28 -6.50 14.43
N TRP A 324 3.63 -7.45 15.31
CA TRP A 324 2.69 -8.05 16.25
C TRP A 324 1.93 -7.00 17.06
N SER A 325 2.65 -5.99 17.59
CA SER A 325 2.06 -4.92 18.40
C SER A 325 1.12 -4.03 17.59
N LEU A 326 1.49 -3.68 16.36
CA LEU A 326 0.65 -2.85 15.50
C LEU A 326 -0.60 -3.58 15.01
N VAL A 327 -0.51 -4.90 14.75
CA VAL A 327 -1.68 -5.71 14.37
C VAL A 327 -2.65 -5.83 15.53
N HIS A 328 -2.17 -6.08 16.74
CA HIS A 328 -3.04 -6.10 17.93
C HIS A 328 -3.70 -4.75 18.19
N LEU A 329 -2.98 -3.65 18.00
CA LEU A 329 -3.58 -2.32 18.10
C LEU A 329 -4.61 -2.06 17.00
N ALA A 330 -4.32 -2.49 15.77
CA ALA A 330 -5.25 -2.37 14.66
C ALA A 330 -6.53 -3.18 14.90
N HIS A 331 -6.40 -4.38 15.46
CA HIS A 331 -7.51 -5.25 15.84
C HIS A 331 -8.36 -4.59 16.94
N ALA A 332 -7.75 -4.14 18.04
CA ALA A 332 -8.45 -3.41 19.10
C ALA A 332 -9.19 -2.17 18.58
N ARG A 333 -8.61 -1.46 17.60
CA ARG A 333 -9.29 -0.36 16.91
C ARG A 333 -10.52 -0.83 16.16
N HIS A 334 -10.43 -1.89 15.36
CA HIS A 334 -11.57 -2.38 14.59
C HIS A 334 -12.66 -2.97 15.49
N GLU A 335 -12.30 -3.70 16.54
CA GLU A 335 -13.23 -4.23 17.54
C GLU A 335 -14.05 -3.09 18.15
N TRP A 336 -13.37 -2.06 18.65
CA TRP A 336 -14.01 -0.88 19.25
C TRP A 336 -14.92 -0.14 18.26
N LEU A 337 -14.49 0.03 17.01
CA LEU A 337 -15.32 0.67 15.97
C LEU A 337 -16.54 -0.17 15.60
N HIS A 338 -16.36 -1.49 15.49
CA HIS A 338 -17.41 -2.43 15.14
C HIS A 338 -18.49 -2.49 16.23
N GLU A 339 -18.09 -2.48 17.51
CA GLU A 339 -19.03 -2.39 18.64
C GLU A 339 -19.89 -1.13 18.59
N ARG A 340 -19.32 0.04 18.27
CA ARG A 340 -20.08 1.31 18.14
C ARG A 340 -21.08 1.28 17.00
N MET A 341 -20.75 0.64 15.88
CA MET A 341 -21.70 0.47 14.78
C MET A 341 -22.89 -0.39 15.16
N ARG A 342 -22.68 -1.43 15.98
CA ARG A 342 -23.79 -2.25 16.51
C ARG A 342 -24.77 -1.43 17.35
N VAL A 343 -24.31 -0.31 17.91
CA VAL A 343 -25.12 0.65 18.69
C VAL A 343 -25.75 1.73 17.79
N GLY A 344 -25.54 1.67 16.46
CA GLY A 344 -26.21 2.51 15.47
C GLY A 344 -25.56 3.87 15.24
N GLU A 345 -24.33 4.09 15.71
CA GLU A 345 -23.60 5.32 15.41
C GLU A 345 -23.01 5.29 13.99
N PRO A 346 -23.37 6.26 13.11
CA PRO A 346 -22.84 6.30 11.76
C PRO A 346 -21.33 6.57 11.80
N ARG A 347 -20.56 5.77 11.06
CA ARG A 347 -19.14 6.02 10.89
C ARG A 347 -18.95 7.21 9.94
N ASN A 348 -18.36 8.29 10.44
CA ASN A 348 -17.95 9.41 9.60
C ASN A 348 -16.80 8.96 8.67
N ALA A 349 -16.75 9.50 7.45
CA ALA A 349 -15.62 9.32 6.56
C ALA A 349 -14.39 10.10 7.08
N ASP A 350 -13.74 9.57 8.11
CA ASP A 350 -12.63 10.20 8.86
C ASP A 350 -11.27 10.08 8.16
N THR A 351 -11.26 9.67 6.89
CA THR A 351 -10.05 9.53 6.08
C THR A 351 -10.23 10.21 4.73
N PRO A 352 -9.21 10.95 4.23
CA PRO A 352 -9.21 11.42 2.86
C PRO A 352 -8.99 10.28 1.85
N TRP A 353 -8.55 9.10 2.30
CA TRP A 353 -8.22 7.93 1.48
C TRP A 353 -9.36 6.91 1.36
N TYR A 354 -10.62 7.37 1.40
CA TYR A 354 -11.78 6.48 1.45
C TYR A 354 -11.82 5.52 0.25
N GLN A 355 -11.56 6.00 -0.96
CA GLN A 355 -11.68 5.19 -2.17
C GLN A 355 -10.62 4.08 -2.22
N ILE A 356 -9.38 4.38 -1.88
CA ILE A 356 -8.31 3.38 -1.79
C ILE A 356 -8.55 2.41 -0.63
N ASP A 357 -8.91 2.90 0.56
CA ASP A 357 -9.16 2.05 1.73
C ASP A 357 -10.32 1.07 1.45
N SER A 358 -11.39 1.59 0.87
CA SER A 358 -12.56 0.83 0.44
C SER A 358 -12.21 -0.20 -0.65
N PHE A 359 -11.35 0.16 -1.61
CA PHE A 359 -10.90 -0.76 -2.66
C PHE A 359 -10.09 -1.93 -2.10
N VAL A 360 -9.17 -1.68 -1.16
CA VAL A 360 -8.37 -2.76 -0.57
C VAL A 360 -9.25 -3.71 0.26
N ARG A 361 -10.20 -3.17 1.03
CA ARG A 361 -11.19 -3.99 1.75
C ARG A 361 -12.06 -4.80 0.78
N TRP A 362 -12.46 -4.20 -0.33
CA TRP A 362 -13.20 -4.89 -1.39
C TRP A 362 -12.42 -6.05 -1.99
N LEU A 363 -11.11 -5.87 -2.27
CA LEU A 363 -10.24 -6.96 -2.75
C LEU A 363 -10.20 -8.12 -1.75
N LEU A 364 -9.98 -7.83 -0.47
CA LEU A 364 -9.91 -8.84 0.59
C LEU A 364 -11.24 -9.58 0.77
N ARG A 365 -12.36 -8.85 0.74
CA ARG A 365 -13.71 -9.40 0.85
C ARG A 365 -14.04 -10.33 -0.33
N LYS A 366 -13.84 -9.86 -1.56
CA LYS A 366 -14.18 -10.60 -2.78
C LYS A 366 -13.36 -11.87 -2.97
N THR A 367 -12.18 -11.94 -2.39
CA THR A 367 -11.34 -13.14 -2.40
C THR A 367 -11.40 -13.93 -1.08
N ASN A 368 -12.41 -13.71 -0.23
CA ASN A 368 -12.64 -14.47 1.00
C ASN A 368 -11.44 -14.51 1.97
N MET A 369 -10.70 -13.40 2.08
CA MET A 369 -9.53 -13.32 2.99
C MET A 369 -9.91 -13.30 4.47
N HIS A 370 -11.21 -13.27 4.81
CA HIS A 370 -11.73 -13.47 6.16
C HIS A 370 -11.97 -14.94 6.51
N CYS A 371 -12.03 -15.84 5.52
CA CYS A 371 -12.27 -17.25 5.78
C CYS A 371 -11.04 -17.90 6.44
N LEU A 372 -11.28 -18.56 7.57
CA LEU A 372 -10.30 -19.42 8.24
C LEU A 372 -10.27 -20.83 7.64
N ILE A 373 -11.25 -21.18 6.82
CA ILE A 373 -11.34 -22.47 6.14
C ILE A 373 -10.76 -22.32 4.72
N PRO A 374 -9.59 -22.91 4.42
CA PRO A 374 -8.90 -22.68 3.15
C PRO A 374 -9.62 -23.26 1.92
N SER A 375 -10.59 -24.16 2.09
CA SER A 375 -11.43 -24.64 0.97
C SER A 375 -12.49 -23.63 0.53
N GLU A 376 -12.77 -22.60 1.34
CA GLU A 376 -13.72 -21.53 1.01
C GLU A 376 -13.06 -20.40 0.20
N VAL A 377 -11.73 -20.44 0.07
CA VAL A 377 -10.96 -19.51 -0.75
C VAL A 377 -10.61 -20.18 -2.08
N ASP A 378 -11.06 -19.58 -3.17
CA ASP A 378 -10.61 -19.99 -4.50
C ASP A 378 -9.23 -19.38 -4.81
N TRP A 379 -8.19 -20.15 -4.46
CA TRP A 379 -6.80 -19.78 -4.67
C TRP A 379 -6.41 -19.62 -6.15
N GLU A 380 -7.20 -20.15 -7.07
CA GLU A 380 -6.95 -20.03 -8.51
C GLU A 380 -7.53 -18.72 -9.06
N SER A 381 -8.74 -18.34 -8.62
CA SER A 381 -9.38 -17.10 -9.07
C SER A 381 -8.88 -15.86 -8.33
N ALA A 382 -8.51 -15.96 -7.04
CA ALA A 382 -8.04 -14.82 -6.26
C ALA A 382 -6.90 -14.00 -6.93
N PRO A 383 -5.78 -14.60 -7.38
CA PRO A 383 -4.71 -13.84 -8.04
C PRO A 383 -5.14 -13.26 -9.40
N ARG A 384 -6.02 -13.94 -10.14
CA ARG A 384 -6.57 -13.42 -11.42
C ARG A 384 -7.45 -12.20 -11.17
N PHE A 385 -8.31 -12.28 -10.16
CA PHE A 385 -9.15 -11.18 -9.72
C PHE A 385 -8.30 -9.98 -9.28
N TRP A 386 -7.30 -10.18 -8.42
CA TRP A 386 -6.41 -9.09 -8.03
C TRP A 386 -5.66 -8.48 -9.22
N ALA A 387 -5.14 -9.30 -10.14
CA ALA A 387 -4.43 -8.79 -11.32
C ALA A 387 -5.35 -7.99 -12.27
N GLN A 388 -6.62 -8.38 -12.37
CA GLN A 388 -7.62 -7.65 -13.15
C GLN A 388 -7.89 -6.25 -12.57
N HIS A 389 -7.94 -6.11 -11.24
CA HIS A 389 -8.37 -4.87 -10.59
C HIS A 389 -7.22 -3.99 -10.09
N VAL A 390 -6.11 -4.56 -9.62
CA VAL A 390 -4.92 -3.83 -9.12
C VAL A 390 -4.01 -3.45 -10.29
N ASN A 391 -4.49 -2.51 -11.10
CA ASN A 391 -3.79 -1.99 -12.27
C ASN A 391 -3.65 -0.45 -12.20
N GLU A 392 -2.82 0.13 -13.06
CA GLU A 392 -2.55 1.57 -13.05
C GLU A 392 -3.82 2.40 -13.29
N LYS A 393 -4.71 1.94 -14.18
CA LYS A 393 -5.98 2.61 -14.50
C LYS A 393 -6.85 2.73 -13.25
N THR A 394 -7.12 1.64 -12.54
CA THR A 394 -7.99 1.64 -11.35
C THR A 394 -7.36 2.41 -10.20
N VAL A 395 -6.10 2.10 -9.85
CA VAL A 395 -5.44 2.69 -8.67
C VAL A 395 -5.25 4.19 -8.84
N SER A 396 -4.90 4.66 -10.04
CA SER A 396 -4.77 6.10 -10.31
C SER A 396 -6.07 6.86 -10.11
N ARG A 397 -7.19 6.36 -10.66
CA ARG A 397 -8.51 7.00 -10.52
C ARG A 397 -8.93 7.12 -9.05
N LEU A 398 -8.81 6.04 -8.29
CA LEU A 398 -9.19 6.04 -6.87
C LEU A 398 -8.30 7.00 -6.08
N ALA A 399 -6.98 6.97 -6.31
CA ALA A 399 -6.04 7.85 -5.63
C ALA A 399 -6.28 9.34 -5.93
N ILE A 400 -6.52 9.72 -7.18
CA ILE A 400 -6.80 11.12 -7.52
C ILE A 400 -8.15 11.58 -6.97
N GLN A 401 -9.15 10.69 -6.88
CA GLN A 401 -10.42 10.99 -6.19
C GLN A 401 -10.20 11.33 -4.72
N ASP A 402 -9.41 10.54 -4.01
CA ASP A 402 -9.07 10.78 -2.61
C ASP A 402 -8.27 12.07 -2.41
N ILE A 403 -7.20 12.27 -3.19
CA ILE A 403 -6.36 13.47 -3.11
C ILE A 403 -7.18 14.73 -3.41
N MET A 404 -7.95 14.74 -4.50
CA MET A 404 -8.69 15.91 -4.93
C MET A 404 -9.89 16.18 -4.02
N LYS A 405 -10.53 15.14 -3.44
CA LYS A 405 -11.57 15.30 -2.42
C LYS A 405 -11.06 16.09 -1.23
N GLU A 406 -9.82 15.87 -0.80
CA GLU A 406 -9.21 16.64 0.29
C GLU A 406 -8.71 18.01 -0.17
N VAL A 407 -7.96 18.08 -1.28
CA VAL A 407 -7.35 19.32 -1.79
C VAL A 407 -8.40 20.38 -2.17
N CYS A 408 -9.58 19.95 -2.67
CA CYS A 408 -10.67 20.83 -3.08
C CYS A 408 -11.59 21.28 -1.93
N LYS A 409 -11.36 20.84 -0.69
CA LYS A 409 -12.11 21.34 0.47
C LYS A 409 -11.85 22.82 0.69
N VAL A 410 -12.87 23.53 1.17
CA VAL A 410 -12.74 24.94 1.58
C VAL A 410 -11.75 25.05 2.74
N GLN A 411 -11.83 24.12 3.69
CA GLN A 411 -10.87 23.96 4.76
C GLN A 411 -10.36 22.52 4.80
N PRO A 412 -9.04 22.31 4.83
CA PRO A 412 -8.46 20.99 5.04
C PRO A 412 -8.99 20.35 6.32
N MET A 413 -9.12 19.02 6.31
CA MET A 413 -9.45 18.25 7.50
C MET A 413 -8.36 18.45 8.56
N LYS A 414 -8.81 18.67 9.79
CA LYS A 414 -7.93 18.82 10.95
C LYS A 414 -7.30 17.49 11.30
N THR A 415 -6.11 17.52 11.89
CA THR A 415 -5.41 16.32 12.34
C THR A 415 -5.21 16.34 13.84
N MET A 416 -5.26 15.17 14.46
CA MET A 416 -5.01 15.02 15.89
C MET A 416 -3.50 15.11 16.15
N ASN A 417 -3.10 15.81 17.21
CA ASN A 417 -1.72 15.80 17.67
C ASN A 417 -1.51 14.85 18.85
N PHE A 418 -0.26 14.49 19.16
CA PHE A 418 0.07 13.59 20.27
C PHE A 418 -0.25 14.16 21.67
N LYS A 419 -0.73 15.40 21.78
CA LYS A 419 -1.25 15.99 23.03
C LYS A 419 -2.77 15.81 23.16
N GLY A 420 -3.42 15.25 22.14
CA GLY A 420 -4.88 15.09 22.09
C GLY A 420 -5.62 16.37 21.73
N GLU A 421 -4.96 17.30 21.04
CA GLU A 421 -5.55 18.55 20.57
C GLU A 421 -5.58 18.58 19.04
N GLU A 422 -6.55 19.32 18.47
CA GLU A 422 -6.55 19.58 17.03
C GLU A 422 -5.32 20.42 16.63
N ALA A 423 -4.55 19.92 15.67
CA ALA A 423 -3.41 20.65 15.16
C ALA A 423 -3.87 21.86 14.30
N PRO A 424 -3.26 23.06 14.48
CA PRO A 424 -3.67 24.28 13.79
C PRO A 424 -3.43 24.18 12.27
N ASN A 425 -4.15 24.92 11.42
CA ASN A 425 -3.97 24.80 9.95
C ASN A 425 -2.54 25.13 9.50
N VAL A 426 -2.01 24.38 8.53
CA VAL A 426 -0.69 24.65 7.93
C VAL A 426 -0.71 26.01 7.23
N LYS A 427 0.28 26.86 7.53
CA LYS A 427 0.46 28.18 6.93
C LYS A 427 1.58 28.14 5.90
N ILE A 428 1.21 28.10 4.61
CA ILE A 428 2.16 28.28 3.51
C ILE A 428 2.62 29.75 3.50
N ARG A 429 3.94 29.96 3.32
CA ARG A 429 4.52 31.31 3.20
C ARG A 429 4.12 31.98 1.87
N ARG A 430 4.09 33.31 1.84
CA ARG A 430 3.91 34.07 0.58
C ARG A 430 5.25 34.08 -0.20
N PRO A 431 5.23 34.01 -1.54
CA PRO A 431 4.07 34.09 -2.43
C PRO A 431 3.36 32.75 -2.72
N SER A 432 3.97 31.59 -2.40
CA SER A 432 3.46 30.24 -2.71
C SER A 432 2.02 29.99 -2.26
N LYS A 433 1.57 30.61 -1.16
CA LYS A 433 0.17 30.55 -0.74
C LYS A 433 -0.82 31.00 -1.83
N LYS A 434 -0.57 32.16 -2.46
CA LYS A 434 -1.50 32.70 -3.47
C LYS A 434 -1.57 31.79 -4.69
N TYR A 435 -0.43 31.23 -5.10
CA TYR A 435 -0.34 30.27 -6.19
C TYR A 435 -1.10 28.99 -5.84
N ALA A 436 -0.86 28.40 -4.67
CA ALA A 436 -1.56 27.20 -4.21
C ALA A 436 -3.09 27.42 -4.13
N ASP A 437 -3.55 28.56 -3.60
CA ASP A 437 -4.99 28.88 -3.52
C ASP A 437 -5.63 28.99 -4.92
N ASN A 438 -4.91 29.58 -5.89
CA ASN A 438 -5.36 29.64 -7.28
C ASN A 438 -5.43 28.25 -7.95
N LEU A 439 -4.41 27.39 -7.73
CA LEU A 439 -4.41 26.02 -8.23
C LEU A 439 -5.62 25.25 -7.66
N LYS A 440 -5.84 25.30 -6.34
CA LYS A 440 -7.00 24.65 -5.71
C LYS A 440 -8.33 25.11 -6.30
N TYR A 441 -8.49 26.42 -6.54
CA TYR A 441 -9.71 26.97 -7.14
C TYR A 441 -9.95 26.42 -8.55
N GLN A 442 -8.92 26.39 -9.39
CA GLN A 442 -9.01 25.86 -10.75
C GLN A 442 -9.38 24.37 -10.75
N ALA A 443 -8.69 23.55 -9.95
CA ALA A 443 -9.00 22.13 -9.78
C ALA A 443 -10.45 21.92 -9.33
N LYS A 444 -10.87 22.60 -8.27
CA LYS A 444 -12.20 22.43 -7.67
C LYS A 444 -13.33 22.69 -8.66
N SER A 445 -13.19 23.72 -9.50
CA SER A 445 -14.23 24.18 -10.42
C SER A 445 -14.67 23.12 -11.44
N ARG A 446 -13.77 22.22 -11.82
CA ARG A 446 -14.05 21.13 -12.79
C ARG A 446 -14.11 19.76 -12.13
N TRP A 447 -13.34 19.54 -11.06
CA TRP A 447 -13.29 18.25 -10.39
C TRP A 447 -14.60 17.88 -9.67
N THR A 448 -15.20 18.84 -8.95
CA THR A 448 -16.39 18.55 -8.12
C THR A 448 -17.57 18.08 -8.99
N PRO A 449 -17.98 18.81 -10.04
CA PRO A 449 -19.09 18.37 -10.88
C PRO A 449 -18.84 17.04 -11.60
N LEU A 450 -17.58 16.80 -12.04
CA LEU A 450 -17.18 15.55 -12.68
C LEU A 450 -17.39 14.35 -11.76
N ILE A 451 -16.94 14.45 -10.51
CA ILE A 451 -17.05 13.35 -9.54
C ILE A 451 -18.48 13.14 -9.07
N ASP A 452 -19.25 14.21 -8.85
CA ASP A 452 -20.67 14.10 -8.50
C ASP A 452 -21.45 13.37 -9.60
N ALA A 453 -21.22 13.73 -10.87
CA ALA A 453 -21.84 13.05 -12.00
C ALA A 453 -21.38 11.59 -12.14
N TYR A 454 -20.13 11.28 -11.79
CA TYR A 454 -19.63 9.91 -11.78
C TYR A 454 -20.30 9.06 -10.71
N HIS A 455 -20.41 9.56 -9.47
CA HIS A 455 -21.07 8.83 -8.39
C HIS A 455 -22.54 8.55 -8.71
N GLN A 456 -23.26 9.53 -9.29
CA GLN A 456 -24.64 9.31 -9.73
C GLN A 456 -24.73 8.16 -10.74
N ARG A 457 -23.82 8.10 -11.74
CA ARG A 457 -23.80 7.00 -12.71
C ARG A 457 -23.50 5.64 -12.08
N VAL A 458 -22.70 5.61 -11.01
CA VAL A 458 -22.41 4.38 -10.26
C VAL A 458 -23.64 3.92 -9.49
N GLU A 459 -24.33 4.83 -8.80
CA GLU A 459 -25.59 4.55 -8.09
C GLU A 459 -26.67 4.03 -9.05
N ASP A 460 -26.87 4.73 -10.18
CA ASP A 460 -27.84 4.32 -11.20
C ASP A 460 -27.55 2.92 -11.77
N GLU A 461 -26.29 2.51 -11.85
CA GLU A 461 -25.89 1.19 -12.37
C GLU A 461 -26.08 0.08 -11.33
N ASP A 462 -25.86 0.37 -10.06
CA ASP A 462 -26.09 -0.56 -8.95
C ASP A 462 -27.60 -0.83 -8.75
N ASP A 463 -28.43 0.22 -8.88
CA ASP A 463 -29.88 0.13 -8.84
C ASP A 463 -30.45 -0.75 -9.99
N LYS A 464 -29.86 -0.66 -11.18
CA LYS A 464 -30.24 -1.52 -12.31
C LYS A 464 -29.94 -2.99 -12.04
N LYS A 465 -28.77 -3.32 -11.46
CA LYS A 465 -28.42 -4.71 -11.11
C LYS A 465 -29.39 -5.28 -10.07
N THR A 466 -29.83 -4.46 -9.13
CA THR A 466 -30.79 -4.85 -8.09
C THR A 466 -32.20 -5.03 -8.65
N THR A 467 -32.61 -4.18 -9.60
CA THR A 467 -33.94 -4.25 -10.25
C THR A 467 -34.03 -5.35 -11.33
N GLN A 468 -32.91 -5.70 -11.97
CA GLN A 468 -32.82 -6.78 -12.99
C GLN A 468 -32.64 -8.17 -12.39
N SER A 469 -32.85 -8.35 -11.09
CA SER A 469 -33.02 -9.67 -10.47
C SER A 469 -34.52 -10.02 -10.29
N PRO A 470 -35.27 -10.46 -11.31
CA PRO A 470 -36.54 -11.12 -11.10
C PRO A 470 -36.44 -12.63 -11.39
N SER A 471 -36.94 -13.42 -10.44
CA SER A 471 -37.85 -14.54 -10.70
C SER A 471 -37.74 -15.25 -12.06
N GLU A 472 -36.77 -16.15 -12.20
CA GLU A 472 -36.93 -17.33 -13.04
C GLU A 472 -36.64 -18.56 -12.18
N LYS A 473 -37.63 -18.95 -11.38
CA LYS A 473 -37.77 -20.37 -11.03
C LYS A 473 -38.35 -21.05 -12.27
N PRO A 474 -37.71 -22.09 -12.83
CA PRO A 474 -38.40 -22.97 -13.75
C PRO A 474 -39.54 -23.63 -12.98
N GLU A 475 -40.75 -23.57 -13.53
CA GLU A 475 -41.86 -24.44 -13.13
C GLU A 475 -41.38 -25.90 -13.24
N VAL A 476 -41.22 -26.56 -12.10
CA VAL A 476 -41.14 -28.02 -12.04
C VAL A 476 -42.46 -28.46 -11.42
N GLU A 477 -43.17 -29.27 -12.20
CA GLU A 477 -44.47 -29.85 -11.88
C GLU A 477 -44.46 -30.54 -10.50
N ASP A 478 -45.56 -30.36 -9.78
CA ASP A 478 -45.84 -30.93 -8.47
C ASP A 478 -45.78 -32.47 -8.50
N GLU A 479 -44.85 -33.06 -7.75
CA GLU A 479 -45.07 -34.36 -7.11
C GLU A 479 -44.99 -34.19 -5.59
N GLU A 480 -46.11 -34.48 -4.94
CA GLU A 480 -46.29 -34.46 -3.49
C GLU A 480 -45.24 -35.30 -2.76
N ALA A 481 -44.41 -34.67 -1.95
CA ALA A 481 -43.71 -35.32 -0.85
C ALA A 481 -43.88 -34.48 0.42
N GLU A 482 -44.48 -35.10 1.44
CA GLU A 482 -44.76 -34.50 2.74
C GLU A 482 -43.53 -33.83 3.39
N PRO A 483 -43.71 -32.72 4.13
CA PRO A 483 -42.62 -32.07 4.84
C PRO A 483 -42.21 -32.88 6.09
N PRO A 484 -40.91 -33.10 6.37
CA PRO A 484 -40.51 -33.65 7.64
C PRO A 484 -40.75 -32.61 8.74
N ARG A 485 -41.53 -33.03 9.74
CA ARG A 485 -41.87 -32.28 10.96
C ARG A 485 -40.59 -31.80 11.67
N ARG A 486 -40.54 -30.51 12.02
CA ARG A 486 -39.59 -29.94 12.98
C ARG A 486 -39.76 -30.62 14.34
N PRO A 487 -38.70 -31.10 15.01
CA PRO A 487 -38.71 -31.20 16.45
C PRO A 487 -38.47 -29.79 17.00
N SER A 488 -39.52 -29.22 17.59
CA SER A 488 -39.44 -28.03 18.41
C SER A 488 -38.56 -28.30 19.63
N GLY A 489 -37.52 -27.49 19.81
CA GLY A 489 -36.84 -27.30 21.09
C GLY A 489 -35.36 -27.64 21.10
N VAL A 490 -34.50 -26.67 20.75
CA VAL A 490 -33.18 -26.47 21.39
C VAL A 490 -32.87 -24.97 21.34
N SER A 491 -32.49 -24.41 22.49
CA SER A 491 -32.13 -23.01 22.75
C SER A 491 -30.97 -22.50 21.89
N ALA A 492 -30.93 -21.17 21.74
CA ALA A 492 -29.79 -20.42 21.25
C ALA A 492 -28.53 -20.70 22.11
N GLU A 493 -27.51 -21.30 21.49
CA GLU A 493 -26.15 -21.35 22.03
C GLU A 493 -25.15 -20.83 20.99
N ALA A 494 -24.15 -20.14 21.50
CA ALA A 494 -23.09 -19.41 20.81
C ALA A 494 -22.19 -20.31 19.93
N PRO A 495 -21.37 -19.74 19.02
CA PRO A 495 -20.42 -20.53 18.24
C PRO A 495 -19.38 -21.18 19.18
N LEU A 496 -19.42 -22.51 19.25
CA LEU A 496 -18.47 -23.34 19.99
C LEU A 496 -17.17 -23.47 19.19
N PHE A 497 -16.23 -22.54 19.37
CA PHE A 497 -14.81 -22.83 19.16
C PHE A 497 -13.97 -22.05 20.18
N ARG A 498 -13.67 -22.70 21.31
CA ARG A 498 -12.60 -22.31 22.22
C ARG A 498 -11.82 -23.59 22.52
N PRO A 499 -10.59 -23.78 22.01
CA PRO A 499 -9.75 -24.86 22.49
C PRO A 499 -9.49 -24.62 23.97
N ALA A 500 -9.81 -25.59 24.82
CA ALA A 500 -9.57 -25.51 26.26
C ALA A 500 -8.08 -25.26 26.53
N SER A 501 -7.78 -24.22 27.31
CA SER A 501 -6.43 -23.96 27.81
C SER A 501 -5.98 -25.13 28.70
N PRO A 502 -4.80 -25.72 28.50
CA PRO A 502 -4.33 -26.78 29.39
C PRO A 502 -3.90 -26.18 30.74
N SER A 503 -4.63 -26.54 31.80
CA SER A 503 -4.20 -26.32 33.19
C SER A 503 -3.13 -27.36 33.57
N PRO A 504 -2.19 -27.04 34.49
CA PRO A 504 -1.00 -27.84 34.70
C PRO A 504 -1.24 -28.96 35.72
N SER A 505 -0.95 -30.21 35.35
CA SER A 505 -0.80 -31.30 36.33
C SER A 505 0.33 -32.26 35.96
N GLN A 506 1.40 -32.17 36.76
CA GLN A 506 2.23 -33.23 37.34
C GLN A 506 2.79 -34.34 36.43
N SER A 507 4.11 -34.20 36.21
CA SER A 507 5.15 -35.25 36.18
C SER A 507 4.71 -36.72 36.09
N GLN A 508 5.05 -37.37 34.98
CA GLN A 508 5.58 -38.74 35.02
C GLN A 508 6.57 -38.97 33.87
N THR A 509 7.75 -39.43 34.27
CA THR A 509 8.91 -39.83 33.48
C THR A 509 8.64 -41.08 32.66
N GLY A 510 9.06 -41.10 31.39
CA GLY A 510 9.13 -42.32 30.58
C GLY A 510 9.52 -42.06 29.14
N HIS A 511 10.76 -42.38 28.77
CA HIS A 511 11.31 -42.24 27.43
C HIS A 511 10.79 -43.30 26.43
N SER A 512 10.54 -42.87 25.19
CA SER A 512 10.98 -43.46 23.89
C SER A 512 10.01 -42.97 22.78
N GLY A 513 10.40 -42.54 21.59
CA GLY A 513 11.70 -42.35 20.95
C GLY A 513 11.53 -41.55 19.65
N HIS A 514 12.63 -40.92 19.24
CA HIS A 514 13.01 -40.44 17.90
C HIS A 514 12.28 -39.25 17.26
N SER A 515 12.79 -38.04 17.57
CA SER A 515 12.74 -36.85 16.70
C SER A 515 14.12 -36.63 16.08
N ALA A 516 14.17 -36.39 14.77
CA ALA A 516 15.38 -36.09 14.02
C ALA A 516 15.56 -34.57 13.87
N TYR A 517 16.18 -33.94 14.87
CA TYR A 517 16.79 -32.62 14.74
C TYR A 517 18.22 -32.70 15.26
N SER A 518 19.18 -32.65 14.33
CA SER A 518 20.61 -32.51 14.63
C SER A 518 20.96 -31.03 14.66
N LEU A 519 21.11 -30.47 15.87
CA LEU A 519 21.71 -29.14 16.10
C LEU A 519 23.23 -29.18 15.84
N PRO A 520 23.82 -28.20 15.12
CA PRO A 520 25.24 -27.92 15.27
C PRO A 520 25.51 -27.13 16.56
N LYS A 521 26.59 -27.53 17.24
CA LYS A 521 27.04 -27.12 18.58
C LYS A 521 27.28 -25.60 18.73
N ALA A 522 26.99 -25.13 19.93
CA ALA A 522 27.20 -23.78 20.44
C ALA A 522 28.65 -23.27 20.28
N GLY A 523 28.80 -22.12 19.61
CA GLY A 523 29.99 -21.28 19.64
C GLY A 523 29.76 -20.07 20.55
N LYS A 524 30.57 -19.98 21.61
CA LYS A 524 30.79 -18.90 22.59
C LYS A 524 29.91 -17.63 22.51
N ILE A 525 29.12 -17.46 23.58
CA ILE A 525 28.46 -16.23 24.03
C ILE A 525 29.48 -15.06 24.04
N ARG A 526 29.21 -13.99 23.29
CA ARG A 526 29.86 -12.68 23.50
C ARG A 526 28.91 -11.77 24.27
N THR A 527 29.36 -11.32 25.43
CA THR A 527 28.74 -10.28 26.27
C THR A 527 28.78 -8.91 25.58
N PRO A 528 27.85 -7.99 25.92
CA PRO A 528 27.77 -6.67 25.30
C PRO A 528 28.90 -5.78 25.83
N ARG A 529 29.59 -5.07 24.93
CA ARG A 529 30.63 -4.10 25.29
C ARG A 529 29.98 -2.70 25.44
N SER A 530 30.15 -2.11 26.61
CA SER A 530 29.85 -0.73 26.96
C SER A 530 30.86 0.24 26.33
N LYS A 531 30.40 1.49 26.07
CA LYS A 531 31.14 2.72 25.69
C LYS A 531 32.40 2.94 26.58
N THR A 532 33.51 3.59 26.22
CA THR A 532 33.88 4.75 25.35
C THR A 532 35.43 4.79 25.22
N GLU A 533 35.95 5.59 24.26
CA GLU A 533 37.33 6.10 24.00
C GLU A 533 37.74 5.77 22.54
N SER A 534 37.44 6.64 21.57
CA SER A 534 38.12 7.88 21.10
C SER A 534 39.30 7.62 20.15
N ASP A 535 39.35 8.45 19.12
CA ASP A 535 40.40 8.67 18.11
C ASP A 535 40.41 7.64 16.96
N GLU A 536 40.49 8.00 15.68
CA GLU A 536 40.67 9.28 14.99
C GLU A 536 40.21 9.07 13.52
N ASP A 537 39.88 10.18 12.87
CA ASP A 537 39.54 10.28 11.45
C ASP A 537 40.69 9.79 10.55
N ASP A 538 40.35 9.23 9.39
CA ASP A 538 41.23 9.33 8.22
C ASP A 538 40.38 9.42 6.95
N ASP A 539 40.45 10.60 6.36
CA ASP A 539 39.92 11.00 5.06
C ASP A 539 40.69 10.31 3.93
N GLU A 540 39.98 9.81 2.92
CA GLU A 540 40.57 9.48 1.61
C GLU A 540 40.15 10.54 0.59
N GLU A 541 41.07 11.46 0.26
CA GLU A 541 41.07 12.19 -1.02
C GLU A 541 42.40 11.96 -1.77
N ASP A 542 42.22 11.64 -3.06
CA ASP A 542 43.13 11.56 -4.20
C ASP A 542 44.59 12.04 -4.04
N GLN A 543 45.53 11.20 -4.54
CA GLN A 543 46.49 11.69 -5.53
C GLN A 543 47.24 10.61 -6.32
N SER A 544 47.30 10.89 -7.62
CA SER A 544 47.99 10.23 -8.70
C SER A 544 49.52 10.44 -8.70
N LEU A 545 50.24 9.42 -9.20
CA LEU A 545 51.55 9.44 -9.88
C LEU A 545 52.84 9.63 -9.06
N ALA A 546 53.69 8.60 -9.02
CA ALA A 546 55.08 8.64 -9.54
C ALA A 546 55.79 7.30 -9.37
N LEU A 547 55.86 6.51 -10.45
CA LEU A 547 56.76 5.38 -10.60
C LEU A 547 58.03 5.84 -11.34
N SER A 548 59.14 5.99 -10.61
CA SER A 548 60.49 5.70 -11.10
C SER A 548 61.40 5.58 -9.86
N SER A 549 62.13 4.51 -9.64
CA SER A 549 63.29 4.14 -10.45
C SER A 549 63.87 2.81 -9.94
N ARG A 550 64.16 1.88 -10.86
CA ARG A 550 65.29 0.94 -10.73
C ARG A 550 66.01 0.85 -12.06
N LEU A 551 67.28 1.23 -12.00
CA LEU A 551 68.30 1.15 -13.05
C LEU A 551 68.54 -0.31 -13.48
N HIS A 552 68.66 -0.59 -14.78
CA HIS A 552 69.93 -0.60 -15.56
C HIS A 552 69.88 -1.60 -16.75
N ASN A 553 70.39 -1.14 -17.91
CA ASN A 553 70.98 -1.89 -19.05
C ASN A 553 70.03 -2.73 -19.95
N GLN A 554 69.99 -2.64 -21.29
CA GLN A 554 71.00 -2.32 -22.32
C GLN A 554 70.41 -1.69 -23.60
N LYS A 555 71.21 -0.82 -24.23
CA LYS A 555 71.48 -0.60 -25.68
C LYS A 555 70.34 -0.25 -26.67
N GLY A 556 70.52 0.93 -27.29
CA GLY A 556 70.71 1.02 -28.74
C GLY A 556 69.75 1.91 -29.52
N GLU A 557 70.22 3.13 -29.87
CA GLU A 557 70.00 3.88 -31.14
C GLU A 557 68.54 4.21 -31.56
N GLY A 558 68.12 5.42 -31.93
CA GLY A 558 68.76 6.71 -32.22
C GLY A 558 67.72 7.64 -32.90
N SER A 559 68.10 8.92 -33.09
CA SER A 559 67.45 9.99 -33.89
C SER A 559 66.12 10.58 -33.37
N SER A 560 66.08 11.78 -32.80
CA SER A 560 66.32 13.15 -33.34
C SER A 560 65.08 13.80 -33.99
N ASP A 561 64.55 14.80 -33.27
CA ASP A 561 64.41 16.19 -33.73
C ASP A 561 63.26 16.67 -34.65
N LEU A 562 62.58 17.70 -34.10
CA LEU A 562 62.36 19.06 -34.65
C LEU A 562 61.03 19.43 -35.36
N SER A 563 60.26 20.24 -34.60
CA SER A 563 59.84 21.64 -34.88
C SER A 563 58.90 22.04 -36.03
N ASN A 564 57.86 22.81 -35.67
CA ASN A 564 57.43 24.15 -36.17
C ASN A 564 55.89 24.27 -36.23
N LEU A 565 55.25 25.19 -35.49
CA LEU A 565 55.05 26.63 -35.75
C LEU A 565 54.23 26.93 -37.02
N SER A 566 52.99 27.42 -36.87
CA SER A 566 52.56 28.80 -37.20
C SER A 566 51.03 28.91 -37.40
N SER A 567 50.54 30.09 -37.02
CA SER A 567 49.19 30.65 -37.16
C SER A 567 48.88 31.10 -38.58
N GLU A 568 47.60 31.09 -38.98
CA GLU A 568 46.89 32.24 -39.57
C GLU A 568 45.41 31.94 -39.87
N SER A 569 44.62 33.01 -39.88
CA SER A 569 43.17 33.11 -40.08
C SER A 569 42.83 33.51 -41.51
N GLU A 570 41.76 32.98 -42.11
CA GLU A 570 41.04 33.62 -43.24
C GLU A 570 39.55 33.21 -43.30
N GLN A 571 38.74 34.12 -43.86
CA GLN A 571 37.27 34.12 -43.99
C GLN A 571 36.76 33.52 -45.32
N SER A 572 35.44 33.26 -45.33
CA SER A 572 34.48 33.43 -46.45
C SER A 572 34.17 32.22 -47.36
N GLY A 573 32.86 31.96 -47.52
CA GLY A 573 32.25 31.01 -48.44
C GLY A 573 30.71 31.06 -48.36
N THR A 574 30.08 31.45 -49.46
CA THR A 574 28.72 32.00 -49.64
C THR A 574 27.58 30.99 -49.83
N ASP A 575 26.36 31.51 -49.61
CA ASP A 575 24.99 30.97 -49.81
C ASP A 575 24.59 30.70 -51.29
N PRO A 576 23.46 29.99 -51.55
CA PRO A 576 22.62 30.34 -52.69
C PRO A 576 21.10 30.39 -52.42
N PHE A 577 20.55 31.53 -52.86
CA PHE A 577 19.26 31.79 -53.50
C PHE A 577 17.95 31.97 -52.68
N ARG A 578 17.53 33.24 -52.79
CA ARG A 578 16.32 33.96 -52.40
C ARG A 578 15.22 33.80 -53.46
N SER A 579 13.95 33.79 -53.04
CA SER A 579 12.81 34.19 -53.87
C SER A 579 12.36 35.59 -53.47
N GLU A 580 12.34 36.46 -54.47
CA GLU A 580 11.64 37.74 -54.62
C GLU A 580 10.10 37.52 -54.54
N ASP A 581 9.19 38.47 -54.32
CA ASP A 581 9.28 39.93 -54.26
C ASP A 581 7.98 40.54 -53.70
N SER A 582 8.09 41.84 -53.40
CA SER A 582 7.11 42.91 -53.61
C SER A 582 6.01 43.24 -52.58
N ASN A 583 6.17 44.49 -52.09
CA ASN A 583 5.22 45.53 -51.66
C ASN A 583 4.43 45.40 -50.35
#